data_AF-A0A934Q7U9-F1
#
_entry.id   AF-A0A934Q7U9-F1
#
_cell.length_a   1.000
_cell.length_b   1.000
_cell.length_c   1.000
_cell.angle_alpha   90.00
_cell.angle_beta   90.00
_cell.angle_gamma   90.00
#
_symmetry.space_group_name_H-M   'P 1'
#
loop_
_entity.id
_entity.type
_entity.pdbx_description
1 polymer ?
#
loop_
_entity_poly.entity_id
_entity_poly.type
_entity_poly.pdbx_seq_one_letter_code
_entity_poly.pdbx_strand_id
1 'polypeptide(L)'
;MERTASARRPGTTSAALRDAGSRSRAASSPLQRSRAAAALVAAATVALSLAACAPDPEPEPEVLSVTEAGGVYLEAVCPVNAAWDEADVEIDRLRIGVARGEDFDTAPFAEAMSALADASGEAAEQLDAGDIVWPEEARDEIEEVRVTLVADRKQALAVAELPAEEAAGYMWDGDAARDAAVAARTVLGLPEDPAAACARWAERRAAEDGGGAGSDGGSGEPSE
;
A
#
# COMPACT_ATOMS: atom_id res chain seq x y z
N MET A 1 -18.01 31.98 -52.25
CA MET A 1 -18.83 33.01 -51.59
C MET A 1 -18.83 32.64 -50.11
N GLU A 2 -17.87 33.21 -49.34
CA GLU A 2 -18.08 34.35 -48.42
C GLU A 2 -18.93 33.89 -47.21
N ARG A 3 -18.51 33.89 -45.93
CA ARG A 3 -17.71 34.82 -45.09
C ARG A 3 -17.42 34.11 -43.73
N THR A 4 -16.19 34.12 -43.19
CA THR A 4 -15.69 34.88 -41.99
C THR A 4 -16.62 34.84 -40.74
N ALA A 5 -16.21 34.65 -39.47
CA ALA A 5 -15.00 35.00 -38.70
C ALA A 5 -14.96 34.12 -37.41
N SER A 6 -13.82 33.60 -36.92
CA SER A 6 -12.79 34.26 -36.09
C SER A 6 -13.31 35.01 -34.86
N ALA A 7 -13.16 34.37 -33.68
CA ALA A 7 -13.17 35.06 -32.38
C ALA A 7 -12.01 34.51 -31.54
N ARG A 8 -10.87 35.23 -31.58
CA ARG A 8 -9.80 35.14 -30.58
C ARG A 8 -10.25 35.87 -29.32
N ARG A 9 -9.99 35.30 -28.14
CA ARG A 9 -9.84 36.06 -26.90
C ARG A 9 -8.41 35.92 -26.39
N PRO A 10 -7.64 37.01 -26.31
CA PRO A 10 -6.45 37.11 -25.48
C PRO A 10 -6.76 37.92 -24.21
N GLY A 11 -6.17 37.51 -23.10
CA GLY A 11 -6.09 38.32 -21.88
C GLY A 11 -5.63 37.46 -20.70
N THR A 12 -4.33 37.31 -20.42
CA THR A 12 -3.49 38.19 -19.57
C THR A 12 -4.04 38.41 -18.17
N THR A 13 -3.38 37.85 -17.14
CA THR A 13 -2.66 38.57 -16.06
C THR A 13 -2.20 37.55 -15.00
N SER A 14 -0.89 37.40 -14.81
CA SER A 14 -0.09 37.99 -13.72
C SER A 14 -0.34 37.40 -12.33
N ALA A 15 0.68 36.66 -11.89
CA ALA A 15 1.42 36.86 -10.64
C ALA A 15 0.63 36.97 -9.33
N ALA A 16 0.80 35.96 -8.48
CA ALA A 16 0.96 36.18 -7.05
C ALA A 16 1.93 35.15 -6.46
N LEU A 17 3.21 35.53 -6.41
CA LEU A 17 4.11 35.07 -5.35
C LEU A 17 3.43 35.36 -4.01
N ARG A 18 3.28 34.33 -3.16
CA ARG A 18 3.26 34.53 -1.71
C ARG A 18 4.30 33.62 -1.07
N ASP A 19 5.44 34.26 -0.88
CA ASP A 19 6.44 33.96 0.12
C ASP A 19 5.86 34.28 1.52
N ALA A 20 5.80 33.27 2.39
CA ALA A 20 5.74 33.35 3.85
C ALA A 20 5.87 31.90 4.35
N GLY A 21 6.93 31.43 5.00
CA GLY A 21 7.67 32.10 6.05
C GLY A 21 7.24 31.55 7.42
N SER A 22 7.65 30.33 7.77
CA SER A 22 7.87 29.91 9.18
C SER A 22 9.02 28.90 9.16
N ARG A 23 10.27 29.27 9.45
CA ARG A 23 10.88 29.70 10.72
C ARG A 23 10.60 28.75 11.89
N SER A 24 11.67 28.00 12.18
CA SER A 24 12.20 27.78 13.52
C SER A 24 11.46 26.79 14.42
N ARG A 25 12.10 25.62 14.60
CA ARG A 25 12.66 25.22 15.89
C ARG A 25 13.78 24.19 15.68
N ALA A 26 14.99 24.71 15.54
CA ALA A 26 16.19 23.99 15.91
C ALA A 26 16.17 23.83 17.44
N ALA A 27 15.98 22.61 17.92
CA ALA A 27 16.20 22.26 19.32
C ALA A 27 17.62 21.67 19.42
N SER A 28 18.49 22.51 19.96
CA SER A 28 19.87 22.24 20.31
C SER A 28 19.94 21.14 21.37
N SER A 29 20.64 20.05 21.08
CA SER A 29 21.11 19.12 22.12
C SER A 29 22.51 19.53 22.58
N PRO A 30 22.72 19.70 23.90
CA PRO A 30 23.93 20.28 24.47
C PRO A 30 25.14 19.34 24.41
N LEU A 31 26.27 19.97 24.14
CA LEU A 31 27.63 19.49 24.30
C LEU A 31 27.85 18.88 25.70
N GLN A 32 27.90 17.55 25.79
CA GLN A 32 28.42 16.87 26.97
C GLN A 32 29.94 16.69 26.83
N ARG A 33 30.67 17.76 27.18
CA ARG A 33 32.11 17.74 27.42
C ARG A 33 32.37 17.32 28.86
N SER A 34 32.82 16.09 29.07
CA SER A 34 33.51 15.68 30.30
C SER A 34 34.87 15.12 29.94
N ARG A 35 35.86 15.67 30.63
CA ARG A 35 37.29 15.61 30.34
C ARG A 35 37.91 14.25 30.71
N ALA A 36 38.81 13.82 29.84
CA ALA A 36 40.10 13.18 30.07
C ALA A 36 40.47 12.79 31.52
N ALA A 37 40.82 11.51 31.72
CA ALA A 37 42.21 11.05 31.83
C ALA A 37 42.32 9.83 32.76
N ALA A 38 42.65 8.66 32.21
CA ALA A 38 43.41 7.62 32.91
C ALA A 38 44.15 6.77 31.86
N ALA A 39 45.45 6.65 32.07
CA ALA A 39 46.45 6.19 31.14
C ALA A 39 46.68 4.67 31.20
N LEU A 40 47.07 4.13 30.04
CA LEU A 40 48.13 3.13 29.85
C LEU A 40 48.05 1.81 30.66
N VAL A 41 47.29 0.83 30.17
CA VAL A 41 47.67 -0.60 30.18
C VAL A 41 47.00 -1.31 28.98
N ALA A 42 47.75 -2.19 28.30
CA ALA A 42 47.33 -3.18 27.29
C ALA A 42 47.28 -2.75 25.80
N ALA A 43 48.44 -2.43 25.25
CA ALA A 43 48.69 -2.31 23.81
C ALA A 43 48.79 -3.68 23.07
N ALA A 44 47.93 -4.64 23.40
CA ALA A 44 47.88 -5.96 22.73
C ALA A 44 46.48 -6.48 22.39
N THR A 45 45.42 -5.69 22.63
CA THR A 45 44.01 -6.06 22.39
C THR A 45 43.27 -5.12 21.42
N VAL A 46 43.99 -4.27 20.68
CA VAL A 46 43.38 -3.33 19.70
C VAL A 46 43.41 -3.87 18.26
N ALA A 47 44.18 -4.93 18.00
CA ALA A 47 44.23 -5.55 16.66
C ALA A 47 43.10 -6.56 16.40
N LEU A 48 42.39 -7.05 17.44
CA LEU A 48 41.28 -8.01 17.27
C LEU A 48 39.89 -7.36 17.14
N SER A 49 39.74 -6.07 17.46
CA SER A 49 38.45 -5.36 17.39
C SER A 49 38.18 -4.66 16.06
N LEU A 50 39.11 -4.71 15.10
CA LEU A 50 38.92 -4.17 13.74
C LEU A 50 38.60 -5.25 12.69
N ALA A 51 38.61 -6.52 13.07
CA ALA A 51 38.28 -7.64 12.18
C ALA A 51 36.83 -8.16 12.34
N ALA A 52 36.03 -7.56 13.23
CA ALA A 52 34.68 -8.04 13.57
C ALA A 52 33.54 -7.19 12.98
N CYS A 53 33.82 -6.26 12.05
CA CYS A 53 32.80 -5.54 11.28
C CYS A 53 32.89 -5.90 9.79
N ALA A 54 32.98 -7.19 9.46
CA ALA A 54 32.39 -7.59 8.20
C ALA A 54 30.88 -7.42 8.36
N PRO A 55 30.19 -6.60 7.56
CA PRO A 55 28.73 -6.66 7.55
C PRO A 55 28.35 -8.12 7.31
N ASP A 56 27.43 -8.64 8.13
CA ASP A 56 26.86 -9.94 7.84
C ASP A 56 26.42 -9.94 6.37
N PRO A 57 26.76 -10.98 5.59
CA PRO A 57 26.32 -11.04 4.20
C PRO A 57 24.81 -10.83 4.18
N GLU A 58 24.35 -9.87 3.38
CA GLU A 58 22.91 -9.67 3.19
C GLU A 58 22.32 -11.03 2.76
N PRO A 59 21.29 -11.52 3.47
CA PRO A 59 20.69 -12.80 3.13
C PRO A 59 20.26 -12.75 1.67
N GLU A 60 20.65 -13.75 0.88
CA GLU A 60 20.17 -13.88 -0.48
C GLU A 60 18.65 -14.04 -0.42
N PRO A 61 17.89 -13.32 -1.27
CA PRO A 61 16.45 -13.39 -1.22
C PRO A 61 15.99 -14.81 -1.58
N GLU A 62 15.25 -15.42 -0.66
CA GLU A 62 14.72 -16.77 -0.84
C GLU A 62 13.53 -16.72 -1.79
N VAL A 63 13.51 -17.62 -2.79
CA VAL A 63 12.35 -17.77 -3.68
C VAL A 63 11.20 -18.29 -2.84
N LEU A 64 10.09 -17.55 -2.80
CA LEU A 64 8.92 -17.97 -2.06
C LEU A 64 8.39 -19.30 -2.59
N SER A 65 7.98 -20.21 -1.70
CA SER A 65 7.13 -21.32 -2.12
C SER A 65 5.79 -20.79 -2.64
N VAL A 66 5.09 -21.55 -3.48
CA VAL A 66 3.77 -21.15 -4.01
C VAL A 66 2.78 -20.78 -2.89
N THR A 67 2.84 -21.48 -1.74
CA THR A 67 1.95 -21.18 -0.61
C THR A 67 2.32 -19.87 0.08
N GLU A 68 3.61 -19.59 0.25
CA GLU A 68 4.08 -18.31 0.83
C GLU A 68 3.79 -17.15 -0.11
N ALA A 69 4.06 -17.31 -1.41
CA ALA A 69 3.71 -16.34 -2.45
C ALA A 69 2.20 -16.05 -2.46
N GLY A 70 1.37 -17.08 -2.33
CA GLY A 70 -0.08 -16.93 -2.16
C GLY A 70 -0.47 -16.14 -0.91
N GLY A 71 0.25 -16.31 0.20
CA GLY A 71 0.06 -15.55 1.43
C GLY A 71 0.39 -14.07 1.27
N VAL A 72 1.55 -13.76 0.71
CA VAL A 72 2.02 -12.39 0.41
C VAL A 72 1.07 -11.69 -0.56
N TYR A 73 0.65 -12.38 -1.62
CA TYR A 73 -0.32 -11.84 -2.57
C TYR A 73 -1.63 -11.46 -1.87
N LEU A 74 -2.21 -12.35 -1.07
CA LEU A 74 -3.48 -12.09 -0.36
C LEU A 74 -3.35 -10.99 0.69
N GLU A 75 -2.21 -10.89 1.36
CA GLU A 75 -1.93 -9.79 2.29
C GLU A 75 -2.00 -8.42 1.59
N ALA A 76 -1.49 -8.34 0.37
CA ALA A 76 -1.54 -7.11 -0.44
C ALA A 76 -2.94 -6.83 -1.00
N VAL A 77 -3.62 -7.81 -1.60
CA VAL A 77 -4.85 -7.54 -2.37
C VAL A 77 -6.14 -7.53 -1.54
N CYS A 78 -6.19 -8.21 -0.40
CA CYS A 78 -7.42 -8.27 0.40
C CYS A 78 -7.84 -6.90 0.98
N PRO A 79 -6.92 -6.03 1.45
CA PRO A 79 -7.25 -4.65 1.81
C PRO A 79 -7.84 -3.84 0.66
N VAL A 80 -7.34 -4.04 -0.58
CA VAL A 80 -7.87 -3.37 -1.78
C VAL A 80 -9.31 -3.80 -2.06
N ASN A 81 -9.61 -5.09 -1.94
CA ASN A 81 -10.98 -5.59 -2.09
C ASN A 81 -11.94 -4.99 -1.05
N ALA A 82 -11.50 -4.86 0.21
CA ALA A 82 -12.31 -4.22 1.24
C ALA A 82 -12.55 -2.73 0.96
N ALA A 83 -11.56 -2.02 0.41
CA ALA A 83 -11.72 -0.62 0.00
C ALA A 83 -12.68 -0.47 -1.19
N TRP A 84 -12.66 -1.43 -2.12
CA TRP A 84 -13.64 -1.53 -3.20
C TRP A 84 -15.07 -1.70 -2.69
N ASP A 85 -15.29 -2.60 -1.73
CA ASP A 85 -16.61 -2.83 -1.14
C ASP A 85 -17.19 -1.53 -0.53
N GLU A 86 -16.37 -0.72 0.14
CA GLU A 86 -16.80 0.56 0.70
C GLU A 86 -17.07 1.61 -0.40
N ALA A 87 -16.20 1.70 -1.41
CA ALA A 87 -16.40 2.60 -2.55
C ALA A 87 -17.70 2.29 -3.31
N ASP A 88 -18.03 1.00 -3.48
CA ASP A 88 -19.27 0.53 -4.11
C ASP A 88 -20.52 0.95 -3.30
N VAL A 89 -20.44 0.89 -1.97
CA VAL A 89 -21.52 1.37 -1.09
C VAL A 89 -21.73 2.87 -1.26
N GLU A 90 -20.67 3.67 -1.32
CA GLU A 90 -20.78 5.13 -1.43
C GLU A 90 -21.23 5.58 -2.84
N ILE A 91 -20.78 4.92 -3.91
CA ILE A 91 -21.26 5.24 -5.26
C ILE A 91 -22.74 4.91 -5.43
N ASP A 92 -23.23 3.83 -4.82
CA ASP A 92 -24.65 3.49 -4.87
C ASP A 92 -25.50 4.49 -4.10
N ARG A 93 -25.02 4.97 -2.93
CA ARG A 93 -25.67 6.06 -2.19
C ARG A 93 -25.72 7.34 -3.01
N LEU A 94 -24.60 7.71 -3.64
CA LEU A 94 -24.52 8.88 -4.52
C LEU A 94 -25.51 8.78 -5.69
N ARG A 95 -25.54 7.64 -6.39
CA ARG A 95 -26.47 7.37 -7.51
C ARG A 95 -27.93 7.51 -7.09
N ILE A 96 -28.29 7.00 -5.91
CA ILE A 96 -29.66 7.13 -5.37
C ILE A 96 -29.99 8.60 -5.08
N GLY A 97 -29.07 9.36 -4.47
CA GLY A 97 -29.25 10.79 -4.19
C GLY A 97 -29.46 11.61 -5.46
N VAL A 98 -28.58 11.42 -6.45
CA VAL A 98 -28.68 12.07 -7.78
C VAL A 98 -30.00 11.71 -8.47
N ALA A 99 -30.42 10.45 -8.44
CA ALA A 99 -31.68 10.02 -9.04
C ALA A 99 -32.93 10.67 -8.40
N ARG A 100 -32.84 11.10 -7.14
CA ARG A 100 -33.90 11.82 -6.42
C ARG A 100 -33.86 13.34 -6.61
N GLY A 101 -32.80 13.85 -7.26
CA GLY A 101 -32.56 15.30 -7.38
C GLY A 101 -32.23 15.96 -6.04
N GLU A 102 -31.66 15.20 -5.12
CA GLU A 102 -31.17 15.70 -3.83
C GLU A 102 -29.80 16.37 -4.05
N ASP A 103 -29.54 17.49 -3.39
CA ASP A 103 -28.18 17.99 -3.24
C ASP A 103 -27.42 17.00 -2.35
N PHE A 104 -26.54 16.22 -2.96
CA PHE A 104 -25.79 15.17 -2.28
C PHE A 104 -24.37 15.64 -1.94
N ASP A 105 -23.94 15.37 -0.71
CA ASP A 105 -22.56 15.62 -0.30
C ASP A 105 -21.65 14.54 -0.89
N THR A 106 -20.72 14.94 -1.77
CA THR A 106 -19.77 14.00 -2.39
C THR A 106 -18.58 13.68 -1.49
N ALA A 107 -18.44 14.33 -0.33
CA ALA A 107 -17.29 14.12 0.55
C ALA A 107 -17.11 12.65 0.98
N PRO A 108 -18.16 11.89 1.37
CA PRO A 108 -18.00 10.47 1.72
C PRO A 108 -17.52 9.62 0.54
N PHE A 109 -18.04 9.87 -0.66
CA PHE A 109 -17.59 9.18 -1.87
C PHE A 109 -16.12 9.50 -2.18
N ALA A 110 -15.72 10.77 -2.13
CA ALA A 110 -14.35 11.19 -2.34
C ALA A 110 -13.38 10.59 -1.29
N GLU A 111 -13.81 10.47 -0.04
CA GLU A 111 -13.06 9.80 1.03
C GLU A 111 -12.87 8.31 0.74
N ALA A 112 -13.94 7.59 0.38
CA ALA A 112 -13.85 6.17 0.01
C ALA A 112 -12.94 5.92 -1.20
N MET A 113 -13.04 6.76 -2.25
CA MET A 113 -12.15 6.68 -3.41
C MET A 113 -10.69 6.99 -3.05
N SER A 114 -10.44 7.91 -2.11
CA SER A 114 -9.09 8.17 -1.61
C SER A 114 -8.53 6.99 -0.85
N ALA A 115 -9.34 6.34 -0.01
CA ALA A 115 -8.94 5.12 0.71
C ALA A 115 -8.63 3.96 -0.26
N LEU A 116 -9.42 3.79 -1.32
CA LEU A 116 -9.13 2.83 -2.39
C LEU A 116 -7.82 3.15 -3.11
N ALA A 117 -7.54 4.43 -3.38
CA ALA A 117 -6.30 4.86 -4.00
C ALA A 117 -5.07 4.55 -3.12
N ASP A 118 -5.19 4.80 -1.82
CA ASP A 118 -4.13 4.51 -0.85
C ASP A 118 -3.89 3.01 -0.74
N ALA A 119 -4.94 2.21 -0.54
CA ALA A 119 -4.84 0.75 -0.48
C ALA A 119 -4.23 0.15 -1.76
N SER A 120 -4.64 0.65 -2.93
CA SER A 120 -4.09 0.20 -4.22
C SER A 120 -2.61 0.58 -4.36
N GLY A 121 -2.22 1.75 -3.87
CA GLY A 121 -0.83 2.20 -3.83
C GLY A 121 0.04 1.33 -2.93
N GLU A 122 -0.40 1.08 -1.69
CA GLU A 122 0.29 0.23 -0.72
C GLU A 122 0.44 -1.21 -1.24
N ALA A 123 -0.62 -1.78 -1.81
CA ALA A 123 -0.58 -3.11 -2.40
C ALA A 123 0.42 -3.18 -3.57
N ALA A 124 0.44 -2.19 -4.46
CA ALA A 124 1.39 -2.14 -5.56
C ALA A 124 2.85 -2.03 -5.07
N GLU A 125 3.10 -1.25 -4.02
CA GLU A 125 4.42 -1.12 -3.38
C GLU A 125 4.85 -2.43 -2.71
N GLN A 126 3.92 -3.12 -2.04
CA GLN A 126 4.19 -4.41 -1.40
C GLN A 126 4.53 -5.50 -2.42
N LEU A 127 3.83 -5.56 -3.56
CA LEU A 127 4.10 -6.54 -4.61
C LEU A 127 5.45 -6.32 -5.33
N ASP A 128 6.02 -5.11 -5.25
CA ASP A 128 7.33 -4.71 -5.80
C ASP A 128 8.45 -4.67 -4.75
N ALA A 129 8.19 -5.15 -3.53
CA ALA A 129 9.17 -5.09 -2.47
C ALA A 129 10.41 -5.94 -2.86
N GLY A 130 11.58 -5.30 -2.90
CA GLY A 130 12.80 -5.88 -3.47
C GLY A 130 13.39 -7.07 -2.70
N ASP A 131 12.86 -7.37 -1.52
CA ASP A 131 13.16 -8.55 -0.71
C ASP A 131 12.29 -9.77 -1.07
N ILE A 132 11.32 -9.61 -1.97
CA ILE A 132 10.43 -10.68 -2.42
C ILE A 132 10.90 -11.22 -3.77
N VAL A 133 11.16 -12.53 -3.84
CA VAL A 133 11.41 -13.23 -5.10
C VAL A 133 10.25 -14.16 -5.39
N TRP A 134 9.43 -13.75 -6.37
CA TRP A 134 8.29 -14.51 -6.85
C TRP A 134 8.73 -15.80 -7.58
N PRO A 135 7.95 -16.90 -7.47
CA PRO A 135 8.08 -18.06 -8.34
C PRO A 135 8.13 -17.66 -9.81
N GLU A 136 8.90 -18.39 -10.62
CA GLU A 136 9.08 -18.06 -12.05
C GLU A 136 7.74 -18.02 -12.80
N GLU A 137 6.83 -18.94 -12.48
CA GLU A 137 5.51 -19.07 -13.10
C GLU A 137 4.48 -18.03 -12.62
N ALA A 138 4.80 -17.20 -11.62
CA ALA A 138 3.90 -16.17 -11.10
C ALA A 138 4.41 -14.74 -11.31
N ARG A 139 5.67 -14.59 -11.74
CA ARG A 139 6.34 -13.28 -11.80
C ARG A 139 5.63 -12.30 -12.73
N ASP A 140 5.26 -12.75 -13.92
CA ASP A 140 4.66 -11.88 -14.94
C ASP A 140 3.21 -11.51 -14.55
N GLU A 141 2.46 -12.46 -13.99
CA GLU A 141 1.08 -12.25 -13.53
C GLU A 141 1.02 -11.29 -12.33
N ILE A 142 1.99 -11.38 -11.41
CA ILE A 142 2.08 -10.46 -10.27
C ILE A 142 2.47 -9.05 -10.72
N GLU A 143 3.41 -8.94 -11.66
CA GLU A 143 3.76 -7.66 -12.26
C GLU A 143 2.55 -7.02 -12.96
N GLU A 144 1.72 -7.81 -13.65
CA GLU A 144 0.52 -7.30 -14.28
C GLU A 144 -0.50 -6.78 -13.26
N VAL A 145 -0.73 -7.52 -12.15
CA VAL A 145 -1.56 -7.04 -11.03
C VAL A 145 -1.00 -5.74 -10.43
N ARG A 146 0.31 -5.65 -10.25
CA ARG A 146 0.95 -4.43 -9.75
C ARG A 146 0.67 -3.25 -10.68
N VAL A 147 0.85 -3.43 -11.99
CA VAL A 147 0.57 -2.39 -12.99
C VAL A 147 -0.90 -1.95 -12.94
N THR A 148 -1.84 -2.89 -12.79
CA THR A 148 -3.26 -2.54 -12.68
C THR A 148 -3.58 -1.79 -11.38
N LEU A 149 -2.97 -2.16 -10.25
CA LEU A 149 -3.14 -1.43 -8.97
C LEU A 149 -2.62 0.02 -9.06
N VAL A 150 -1.51 0.25 -9.77
CA VAL A 150 -1.02 1.62 -10.04
C VAL A 150 -1.98 2.40 -10.93
N ALA A 151 -2.65 1.74 -11.88
CA ALA A 151 -3.68 2.35 -12.71
C ALA A 151 -4.93 2.66 -11.88
N ASP A 152 -5.40 1.72 -11.06
CA ASP A 152 -6.55 1.87 -10.18
C ASP A 152 -6.36 3.03 -9.20
N ARG A 153 -5.17 3.16 -8.59
CA ARG A 153 -4.82 4.32 -7.75
C ARG A 153 -5.03 5.64 -8.48
N LYS A 154 -4.53 5.77 -9.71
CA LYS A 154 -4.66 7.02 -10.50
C LYS A 154 -6.11 7.30 -10.85
N GLN A 155 -6.84 6.26 -11.24
CA GLN A 155 -8.25 6.36 -11.59
C GLN A 155 -9.09 6.74 -10.38
N ALA A 156 -8.84 6.14 -9.22
CA ALA A 156 -9.53 6.43 -7.98
C ALA A 156 -9.36 7.89 -7.55
N LEU A 157 -8.14 8.42 -7.59
CA LEU A 157 -7.87 9.83 -7.31
C LEU A 157 -8.58 10.77 -8.29
N ALA A 158 -8.61 10.43 -9.58
CA ALA A 158 -9.31 11.24 -10.57
C ALA A 158 -10.83 11.22 -10.37
N VAL A 159 -11.39 10.07 -10.00
CA VAL A 159 -12.83 9.90 -9.74
C VAL A 159 -13.27 10.61 -8.46
N ALA A 160 -12.41 10.65 -7.43
CA ALA A 160 -12.68 11.35 -6.18
C ALA A 160 -12.92 12.86 -6.37
N GLU A 161 -12.39 13.45 -7.44
CA GLU A 161 -12.54 14.89 -7.76
C GLU A 161 -13.78 15.20 -8.61
N LEU A 162 -14.52 14.19 -9.06
CA LEU A 162 -15.67 14.39 -9.95
C LEU A 162 -16.86 15.03 -9.19
N PRO A 163 -17.65 15.90 -9.86
CA PRO A 163 -18.92 16.34 -9.32
C PRO A 163 -19.92 15.17 -9.25
N ALA A 164 -20.94 15.31 -8.39
CA ALA A 164 -21.90 14.25 -8.07
C ALA A 164 -22.52 13.58 -9.29
N GLU A 165 -22.96 14.37 -10.28
CA GLU A 165 -23.62 13.87 -11.48
C GLU A 165 -22.67 13.08 -12.40
N GLU A 166 -21.41 13.52 -12.51
CA GLU A 166 -20.40 12.83 -13.30
C GLU A 166 -19.94 11.55 -12.60
N ALA A 167 -19.69 11.61 -11.30
CA ALA A 167 -19.34 10.46 -10.48
C ALA A 167 -20.45 9.38 -10.54
N ALA A 168 -21.72 9.77 -10.39
CA ALA A 168 -22.85 8.83 -10.44
C ALA A 168 -22.95 8.08 -11.78
N GLY A 169 -22.58 8.74 -12.89
CA GLY A 169 -22.54 8.15 -14.23
C GLY A 169 -21.20 7.48 -14.59
N TYR A 170 -20.22 7.50 -13.70
CA TYR A 170 -18.90 6.95 -13.95
C TYR A 170 -18.95 5.42 -14.04
N MET A 171 -18.22 4.89 -15.02
CA MET A 171 -18.01 3.46 -15.24
C MET A 171 -16.53 3.16 -15.10
N TRP A 172 -16.20 2.23 -14.19
CA TRP A 172 -14.81 1.82 -13.99
C TRP A 172 -14.28 1.03 -15.18
N ASP A 173 -13.00 1.21 -15.47
CA ASP A 173 -12.29 0.48 -16.53
C ASP A 173 -11.47 -0.65 -15.88
N GLY A 174 -12.16 -1.71 -15.45
CA GLY A 174 -11.61 -2.74 -14.57
C GLY A 174 -11.35 -4.10 -15.21
N ASP A 175 -11.61 -4.28 -16.50
CA ASP A 175 -11.51 -5.60 -17.14
C ASP A 175 -10.07 -6.14 -17.08
N ALA A 176 -9.07 -5.29 -17.33
CA ALA A 176 -7.66 -5.67 -17.23
C ALA A 176 -7.26 -6.05 -15.78
N ALA A 177 -7.69 -5.28 -14.78
CA ALA A 177 -7.40 -5.56 -13.37
C ALA A 177 -8.02 -6.90 -12.93
N ARG A 178 -9.27 -7.17 -13.34
CA ARG A 178 -9.95 -8.43 -13.07
C ARG A 178 -9.19 -9.60 -13.69
N ASP A 179 -8.84 -9.50 -14.96
CA ASP A 179 -8.21 -10.59 -15.71
C ASP A 179 -6.81 -10.89 -15.14
N ALA A 180 -6.01 -9.87 -14.84
CA ALA A 180 -4.72 -10.00 -14.17
C ALA A 180 -4.84 -10.69 -12.80
N ALA A 181 -5.83 -10.29 -11.99
CA ALA A 181 -6.04 -10.87 -10.67
C ALA A 181 -6.46 -12.36 -10.75
N VAL A 182 -7.26 -12.73 -11.75
CA VAL A 182 -7.63 -14.15 -12.01
C VAL A 182 -6.40 -14.96 -12.41
N ALA A 183 -5.57 -14.44 -13.31
CA ALA A 183 -4.34 -15.09 -13.73
C ALA A 183 -3.40 -15.33 -12.54
N ALA A 184 -3.14 -14.30 -11.73
CA ALA A 184 -2.31 -14.39 -10.53
C ALA A 184 -2.83 -15.43 -9.52
N ARG A 185 -4.15 -15.44 -9.23
CA ARG A 185 -4.73 -16.46 -8.35
C ARG A 185 -4.57 -17.87 -8.91
N THR A 186 -4.70 -18.05 -10.22
CA THR A 186 -4.57 -19.35 -10.89
C THR A 186 -3.15 -19.90 -10.74
N VAL A 187 -2.12 -19.09 -11.03
CA VAL A 187 -0.72 -19.54 -10.94
C VAL A 187 -0.26 -19.77 -9.49
N LEU A 188 -0.84 -19.04 -8.54
CA LEU A 188 -0.60 -19.21 -7.10
C LEU A 188 -1.42 -20.36 -6.47
N GLY A 189 -2.27 -21.04 -7.23
CA GLY A 189 -3.13 -22.13 -6.73
C GLY A 189 -4.15 -21.66 -5.68
N LEU A 190 -4.57 -20.41 -5.75
CA LEU A 190 -5.56 -19.81 -4.86
C LEU A 190 -6.99 -20.10 -5.36
N PRO A 191 -8.02 -20.01 -4.49
CA PRO A 191 -9.41 -20.06 -4.94
C PRO A 191 -9.70 -19.00 -6.02
N GLU A 192 -10.48 -19.37 -7.04
CA GLU A 192 -10.86 -18.45 -8.13
C GLU A 192 -11.68 -17.26 -7.61
N ASP A 193 -12.58 -17.53 -6.66
CA ASP A 193 -13.39 -16.52 -5.97
C ASP A 193 -12.54 -15.69 -4.99
N PRO A 194 -12.36 -14.37 -5.23
CA PRO A 194 -11.52 -13.53 -4.39
C PRO A 194 -12.04 -13.42 -2.95
N ALA A 195 -13.36 -13.40 -2.76
CA ALA A 195 -13.97 -13.31 -1.42
C ALA A 195 -13.65 -14.56 -0.59
N ALA A 196 -13.82 -15.75 -1.16
CA ALA A 196 -13.42 -17.01 -0.51
C ALA A 196 -11.91 -17.09 -0.23
N ALA A 197 -11.06 -16.58 -1.13
CA ALA A 197 -9.62 -16.54 -0.91
C ALA A 197 -9.24 -15.66 0.29
N CYS A 198 -9.77 -14.43 0.35
CA CYS A 198 -9.53 -13.50 1.45
C CYS A 198 -10.10 -14.00 2.78
N ALA A 199 -11.29 -14.60 2.78
CA ALA A 199 -11.88 -15.18 3.99
C ALA A 199 -11.00 -16.30 4.58
N ARG A 200 -10.52 -17.24 3.75
CA ARG A 200 -9.60 -18.31 4.19
C ARG A 200 -8.27 -17.78 4.69
N TRP A 201 -7.77 -16.71 4.09
CA TRP A 201 -6.54 -16.06 4.55
C TRP A 201 -6.72 -15.41 5.93
N ALA A 202 -7.81 -14.68 6.13
CA ALA A 202 -8.15 -14.08 7.42
C ALA A 202 -8.30 -15.14 8.54
N GLU A 203 -8.98 -16.26 8.26
CA GLU A 203 -9.11 -17.38 9.21
C GLU A 203 -7.75 -17.95 9.64
N ARG A 204 -6.81 -18.09 8.69
CA ARG A 204 -5.46 -18.59 8.95
C ARG A 204 -4.67 -17.63 9.83
N ARG A 205 -4.69 -16.33 9.51
CA ARG A 205 -4.02 -15.28 10.30
C ARG A 205 -4.56 -15.24 11.73
N ALA A 206 -5.88 -15.32 11.89
CA ALA A 206 -6.51 -15.39 13.21
C ALA A 206 -6.09 -16.64 14.02
N ALA A 207 -5.91 -17.79 13.36
CA ALA A 207 -5.44 -19.03 14.01
C ALA A 207 -3.97 -18.94 14.46
N GLU A 208 -3.11 -18.31 13.67
CA GLU A 208 -1.70 -18.06 14.00
C GLU A 208 -1.57 -17.09 15.19
N ASP A 209 -2.32 -15.99 15.16
CA ASP A 209 -2.29 -14.97 16.21
C ASP A 209 -2.89 -15.52 17.53
N GLY A 210 -3.88 -16.41 17.45
CA GLY A 210 -4.51 -17.06 18.61
C GLY A 210 -3.73 -18.26 19.19
N GLY A 211 -2.86 -18.90 18.42
CA GLY A 211 -2.10 -20.09 18.82
C GLY A 211 -0.91 -19.81 19.76
N GLY A 212 -0.46 -18.56 19.84
CA GLY A 212 0.70 -18.16 20.65
C GLY A 212 0.45 -18.04 22.17
N ALA A 213 -0.81 -18.05 22.62
CA ALA A 213 -1.14 -17.78 24.03
C ALA A 213 -1.13 -19.03 24.96
N GLY A 214 -0.79 -20.22 24.45
CA GLY A 214 -1.05 -21.49 25.15
C GLY A 214 0.14 -22.34 25.58
N SER A 215 1.38 -21.97 25.29
CA SER A 215 2.56 -22.81 25.59
C SER A 215 3.43 -22.26 26.71
N ASP A 216 2.81 -21.98 27.86
CA ASP A 216 3.51 -21.81 29.14
C ASP A 216 2.79 -22.60 30.24
N GLY A 217 2.45 -23.85 29.91
CA GLY A 217 1.88 -24.83 30.83
C GLY A 217 3.00 -25.63 31.48
N GLY A 218 3.63 -25.02 32.48
CA GLY A 218 4.77 -25.54 33.22
C GLY A 218 4.68 -27.03 33.55
N SER A 219 5.79 -27.71 33.28
CA SER A 219 6.12 -29.01 33.86
C SER A 219 6.25 -28.84 35.38
N GLY A 220 5.12 -28.85 36.08
CA GLY A 220 5.11 -29.12 37.50
C GLY A 220 5.51 -30.57 37.71
N GLU A 221 6.82 -30.81 37.87
CA GLU A 221 7.37 -32.06 38.38
C GLU A 221 6.65 -32.40 39.70
N PRO A 222 5.97 -33.55 39.81
CA PRO A 222 5.46 -34.01 41.09
C PRO A 222 6.66 -34.43 41.94
N SER A 223 6.94 -33.66 42.99
CA SER A 223 7.89 -34.09 44.03
C SER A 223 7.27 -35.25 44.83
N GLU A 224 8.09 -36.28 45.02
CA GLU A 224 7.81 -37.58 45.65
C GLU A 224 7.32 -37.52 47.10
#